data_AF-A0A2V5VIE3-F1
#
_entry.id   AF-A0A2V5VIE3-F1
#
_cell.length_a   1.000
_cell.length_b   1.000
_cell.length_c   1.000
_cell.angle_alpha   90.00
_cell.angle_beta   90.00
_cell.angle_gamma   90.00
#
_symmetry.space_group_name_H-M   'P 1'
#
loop_
_entity.id
_entity.type
_entity.pdbx_description
1 polymer ?
#
loop_
_entity_poly.entity_id
_entity_poly.type
_entity_poly.pdbx_seq_one_letter_code
_entity_poly.pdbx_strand_id
1 'polypeptide(L)'
;MSKTKTFGIELLVSLVCLCAASQADDAQARFDSAQYTNGALHLHITNAPGSRYVIQTSSNLADWTALATNSVSRTTFVETNAVNFSRRFYRLSGLAGVGSIQTVWIVMMENTDWSTFPDNSDAPYINSLLPRFAHAENYRSFNHPSLPNYITLEAGDDLGLNDGSWLPGSAHSQSTTDHLTTYLKNKGISWKAYSENLP
;
A
#
# COMPACT_ATOMS: atom_id res chain seq x y z
N MET A 1 17.34 35.27 -0.46
CA MET A 1 16.78 34.13 -1.23
C MET A 1 15.72 33.48 -0.38
N SER A 2 14.45 33.80 -0.67
CA SER A 2 13.29 33.27 0.02
C SER A 2 13.16 31.78 -0.29
N LYS A 3 13.28 30.92 0.72
CA LYS A 3 12.89 29.51 0.59
C LYS A 3 11.38 29.47 0.69
N THR A 4 10.72 29.33 -0.44
CA THR A 4 9.29 28.99 -0.52
C THR A 4 9.10 27.68 0.24
N LYS A 5 8.52 27.75 1.44
CA LYS A 5 8.01 26.57 2.13
C LYS A 5 6.75 26.15 1.39
N THR A 6 6.89 25.13 0.54
CA THR A 6 5.74 24.41 0.01
C THR A 6 5.12 23.66 1.19
N PHE A 7 3.98 24.14 1.67
CA PHE A 7 3.12 23.38 2.58
C PHE A 7 2.47 22.27 1.75
N GLY A 8 3.11 21.10 1.68
CA GLY A 8 2.34 19.87 1.56
C GLY A 8 1.66 19.68 2.90
N ILE A 9 0.35 19.43 2.93
CA ILE A 9 -0.34 18.82 4.06
C ILE A 9 -1.23 17.78 3.41
N GLU A 10 -0.68 16.59 3.23
CA GLU A 10 -1.32 15.49 2.51
C GLU A 10 -1.79 14.42 3.50
N LEU A 11 -3.09 14.11 3.48
CA LEU A 11 -3.66 13.01 4.26
C LEU A 11 -2.95 11.71 3.84
N LEU A 12 -2.07 11.19 4.68
CA LEU A 12 -1.44 9.92 4.39
C LEU A 12 -2.39 8.78 4.76
N VAL A 13 -2.95 8.11 3.75
CA VAL A 13 -3.48 6.75 3.93
C VAL A 13 -2.28 5.82 3.98
N SER A 14 -1.65 5.72 5.15
CA SER A 14 -0.67 4.66 5.36
C SER A 14 -1.36 3.41 5.87
N LEU A 15 -1.04 2.32 5.18
CA LEU A 15 -1.23 0.95 5.61
C LEU A 15 -2.58 0.31 5.31
N VAL A 16 -2.74 -0.12 4.06
CA VAL A 16 -3.63 -1.25 3.78
C VAL A 16 -2.91 -2.53 4.24
N CYS A 17 -3.15 -2.92 5.49
CA CYS A 17 -2.66 -4.19 6.02
C CYS A 17 -3.57 -5.32 5.50
N LEU A 18 -3.29 -5.84 4.31
CA LEU A 18 -3.96 -7.05 3.79
C LEU A 18 -3.39 -8.27 4.52
N CYS A 19 -4.15 -8.82 5.47
CA CYS A 19 -3.93 -10.19 5.92
C CYS A 19 -4.68 -11.13 4.94
N ALA A 20 -3.99 -12.12 4.39
CA ALA A 20 -4.61 -13.14 3.57
C ALA A 20 -4.06 -14.51 3.97
N ALA A 21 -4.96 -15.37 4.43
CA ALA A 21 -4.70 -16.80 4.55
C ALA A 21 -4.92 -17.44 3.17
N SER A 22 -4.01 -18.33 2.74
CA SER A 22 -4.07 -19.00 1.44
C SER A 22 -4.51 -20.46 1.56
N GLN A 23 -5.22 -20.94 0.54
CA GLN A 23 -5.39 -22.37 0.23
C GLN A 23 -4.76 -22.60 -1.15
N ALA A 24 -3.94 -23.65 -1.27
CA ALA A 24 -3.14 -23.94 -2.46
C ALA A 24 -4.00 -24.56 -3.55
N ASP A 25 -3.95 -23.99 -4.76
CA ASP A 25 -4.34 -24.67 -5.99
C ASP A 25 -3.26 -24.42 -7.07
N ASP A 26 -3.12 -25.40 -7.96
CA ASP A 26 -1.88 -25.95 -8.53
C ASP A 26 -1.13 -25.12 -9.60
N ALA A 27 -1.07 -23.79 -9.46
CA ALA A 27 -0.35 -22.90 -10.40
C ALA A 27 0.71 -22.02 -9.72
N GLN A 28 1.68 -22.65 -9.06
CA GLN A 28 2.71 -21.95 -8.31
C GLN A 28 3.71 -21.22 -9.23
N ALA A 29 3.96 -19.94 -8.96
CA ALA A 29 5.02 -19.19 -9.62
C ALA A 29 6.38 -19.86 -9.42
N ARG A 30 7.17 -20.00 -10.49
CA ARG A 30 8.47 -20.67 -10.49
C ARG A 30 9.54 -19.84 -11.18
N PHE A 31 10.80 -20.10 -10.82
CA PHE A 31 11.95 -19.63 -11.59
C PHE A 31 12.19 -20.60 -12.74
N ASP A 32 12.22 -20.12 -13.98
CA ASP A 32 12.53 -20.95 -15.14
C ASP A 32 14.03 -20.94 -15.45
N SER A 33 14.70 -19.83 -15.17
CA SER A 33 16.14 -19.71 -15.31
C SER A 33 16.73 -18.65 -14.38
N ALA A 34 18.02 -18.80 -14.08
CA ALA A 34 18.82 -17.83 -13.35
C ALA A 34 20.10 -17.58 -14.14
N GLN A 35 20.41 -16.31 -14.41
CA GLN A 35 21.61 -15.89 -15.11
C GLN A 35 22.29 -14.79 -14.33
N TYR A 36 23.60 -14.89 -14.13
CA TYR A 36 24.40 -13.83 -13.54
C TYR A 36 25.26 -13.20 -14.62
N THR A 37 24.98 -11.93 -14.94
CA THR A 37 25.67 -11.19 -16.00
C THR A 37 25.80 -9.73 -15.60
N ASN A 38 26.92 -9.08 -15.97
CA ASN A 38 27.21 -7.68 -15.66
C ASN A 38 27.01 -7.29 -14.18
N GLY A 39 27.33 -8.19 -13.25
CA GLY A 39 27.16 -7.94 -11.81
C GLY A 39 25.71 -7.93 -11.32
N ALA A 40 24.76 -8.40 -12.12
CA ALA A 40 23.36 -8.53 -11.72
C ALA A 40 22.88 -9.96 -11.87
N LEU A 41 22.01 -10.38 -10.94
CA LEU A 41 21.30 -11.64 -11.03
C LEU A 41 19.96 -11.41 -11.76
N HIS A 42 19.79 -12.08 -12.89
CA HIS A 42 18.56 -12.10 -13.67
C HIS A 42 17.84 -13.42 -13.39
N LEU A 43 16.62 -13.34 -12.87
CA LEU A 43 15.74 -14.47 -12.59
C LEU A 43 14.53 -14.40 -13.51
N HIS A 44 14.39 -15.38 -14.41
CA HIS A 44 13.20 -15.50 -15.25
C HIS A 44 12.10 -16.22 -14.49
N ILE A 45 10.88 -15.70 -14.54
CA ILE A 45 9.75 -16.13 -13.72
C ILE A 45 8.54 -16.43 -14.62
N THR A 46 7.95 -17.59 -14.42
CA THR A 46 6.65 -17.96 -14.97
C THR A 46 5.64 -18.08 -13.83
N ASN A 47 4.49 -17.41 -13.99
CA ASN A 47 3.33 -17.52 -13.12
C ASN A 47 2.06 -17.72 -13.97
N ALA A 48 1.02 -18.32 -13.38
CA ALA A 48 -0.28 -18.31 -14.05
C ALA A 48 -0.81 -16.87 -14.19
N PRO A 49 -1.51 -16.55 -15.30
CA PRO A 49 -2.14 -15.24 -15.48
C PRO A 49 -2.97 -14.85 -14.25
N GLY A 50 -2.78 -13.63 -13.75
CA GLY A 50 -3.47 -13.11 -12.57
C GLY A 50 -2.95 -13.61 -11.22
N SER A 51 -1.99 -14.53 -11.18
CA SER A 51 -1.40 -15.02 -9.94
C SER A 51 -0.35 -14.06 -9.39
N ARG A 52 -0.40 -13.81 -8.08
CA ARG A 52 0.56 -12.96 -7.38
C ARG A 52 1.65 -13.80 -6.72
N TYR A 53 2.85 -13.24 -6.62
CA TYR A 53 3.93 -13.84 -5.86
C TYR A 53 4.80 -12.79 -5.18
N VAL A 54 5.56 -13.25 -4.19
CA VAL A 54 6.59 -12.47 -3.51
C VAL A 54 7.94 -13.12 -3.79
N ILE A 55 8.92 -12.31 -4.17
CA ILE A 55 10.32 -12.76 -4.24
C ILE A 55 10.92 -12.54 -2.87
N GLN A 56 11.40 -13.61 -2.24
CA GLN A 56 12.04 -13.56 -0.94
C GLN A 56 13.51 -13.96 -1.04
N THR A 57 14.33 -13.40 -0.15
CA THR A 57 15.74 -13.75 -0.03
C THR A 57 16.11 -14.20 1.37
N SER A 58 17.16 -15.01 1.48
CA SER A 58 17.70 -15.48 2.75
C SER A 58 19.22 -15.61 2.70
N SER A 59 19.90 -15.48 3.85
CA SER A 59 21.34 -15.77 4.00
C SER A 59 21.59 -17.18 4.58
N ASN A 60 20.58 -17.79 5.21
CA ASN A 60 20.70 -19.01 6.01
C ASN A 60 19.61 -20.06 5.74
N LEU A 61 18.73 -19.85 4.76
CA LEU A 61 17.55 -20.68 4.43
C LEU A 61 16.46 -20.75 5.50
N ALA A 62 16.67 -20.16 6.69
CA ALA A 62 15.70 -20.11 7.78
C ALA A 62 14.94 -18.78 7.80
N ASP A 63 15.67 -17.66 7.72
CA ASP A 63 15.12 -16.31 7.79
C ASP A 63 14.93 -15.75 6.39
N TRP A 64 13.68 -15.46 6.01
CA TRP A 64 13.33 -14.99 4.68
C TRP A 64 12.76 -13.57 4.71
N THR A 65 13.37 -12.66 3.96
CA THR A 65 12.93 -11.27 3.80
C THR A 65 12.35 -11.05 2.41
N ALA A 66 11.28 -10.25 2.31
CA ALA A 66 10.69 -9.90 1.03
C ALA A 66 11.58 -8.88 0.29
N LEU A 67 11.86 -9.15 -0.98
CA LEU A 67 12.63 -8.28 -1.87
C LEU A 67 11.75 -7.58 -2.91
N ALA A 68 10.68 -8.25 -3.35
CA ALA A 68 9.63 -7.65 -4.17
C ALA A 68 8.26 -8.21 -3.72
N THR A 69 7.33 -7.31 -3.41
CA THR A 69 5.98 -7.67 -2.94
C THR A 69 4.96 -7.55 -4.08
N ASN A 70 3.87 -8.32 -4.00
CA ASN A 70 2.68 -8.20 -4.88
C ASN A 70 2.98 -8.16 -6.39
N SER A 71 3.96 -8.94 -6.86
CA SER A 71 4.33 -8.96 -8.28
C SER A 71 3.31 -9.80 -9.06
N VAL A 72 2.69 -9.20 -10.08
CA VAL A 72 1.63 -9.84 -10.91
C VAL A 72 2.04 -9.97 -12.38
N SER A 73 3.08 -9.25 -12.83
CA SER A 73 3.37 -9.03 -14.26
C SER A 73 4.85 -9.14 -14.65
N ARG A 74 5.73 -9.62 -13.76
CA ARG A 74 7.18 -9.56 -14.00
C ARG A 74 7.71 -10.89 -14.55
N THR A 75 8.06 -10.92 -15.84
CA THR A 75 8.68 -12.08 -16.47
C THR A 75 10.16 -12.22 -16.13
N THR A 76 10.85 -11.12 -15.83
CA THR A 76 12.26 -11.13 -15.42
C THR A 76 12.50 -10.19 -14.24
N PHE A 77 13.02 -10.73 -13.15
CA PHE A 77 13.51 -9.98 -12.01
C PHE A 77 15.02 -9.76 -12.12
N VAL A 78 15.49 -8.55 -11.86
CA VAL A 78 16.92 -8.19 -11.90
C VAL A 78 17.31 -7.68 -10.52
N GLU A 79 18.26 -8.35 -9.89
CA GLU A 79 18.86 -7.94 -8.61
C GLU A 79 20.31 -7.47 -8.85
N THR A 80 20.50 -6.16 -8.77
CA THR A 80 21.80 -5.49 -8.97
C THR A 80 22.67 -5.51 -7.71
N ASN A 81 22.09 -5.75 -6.54
CA ASN A 81 22.83 -5.82 -5.28
C ASN A 81 23.39 -7.22 -4.99
N ALA A 82 23.15 -8.20 -5.86
CA ALA A 82 23.62 -9.57 -5.67
C ALA A 82 25.15 -9.63 -5.47
N VAL A 83 25.91 -8.73 -6.10
CA VAL A 83 27.36 -8.53 -5.91
C VAL A 83 27.78 -8.33 -4.45
N ASN A 84 26.91 -7.76 -3.63
CA ASN A 84 27.23 -7.37 -2.25
C ASN A 84 27.05 -8.54 -1.26
N PHE A 85 26.64 -9.71 -1.72
CA PHE A 85 26.37 -10.87 -0.88
C PHE A 85 27.21 -12.06 -1.33
N SER A 86 28.06 -12.58 -0.42
CA SER A 86 28.85 -13.79 -0.69
C SER A 86 27.99 -15.04 -0.90
N ARG A 87 26.79 -15.06 -0.31
CA ARG A 87 25.76 -16.07 -0.52
C ARG A 87 24.39 -15.49 -0.22
N ARG A 88 23.45 -15.66 -1.16
CA ARG A 88 22.06 -15.28 -1.00
C ARG A 88 21.17 -16.28 -1.70
N PHE A 89 20.16 -16.76 -0.99
CA PHE A 89 19.15 -17.68 -1.51
C PHE A 89 17.93 -16.90 -1.96
N TYR A 90 17.22 -17.41 -2.97
CA TYR A 90 16.03 -16.80 -3.54
C TYR A 90 14.92 -17.84 -3.59
N ARG A 91 13.70 -17.44 -3.23
CA ARG A 91 12.51 -18.27 -3.43
C ARG A 91 11.34 -17.42 -3.90
N LEU A 92 10.43 -18.08 -4.61
CA LEU A 92 9.10 -17.55 -4.87
C LEU A 92 8.16 -18.11 -3.82
N SER A 93 7.53 -17.21 -3.08
CA SER A 93 6.36 -17.55 -2.30
C SER A 93 5.15 -17.24 -3.16
N GLY A 94 4.47 -18.29 -3.63
CA GLY A 94 3.19 -18.14 -4.29
C GLY A 94 2.24 -17.53 -3.27
N LEU A 95 1.66 -16.38 -3.61
CA LEU A 95 0.47 -15.93 -2.91
C LEU A 95 -0.68 -16.75 -3.48
N ALA A 96 -0.69 -18.06 -3.19
CA ALA A 96 -1.79 -18.96 -3.55
C ALA A 96 -3.07 -18.23 -3.16
N GLY A 97 -3.91 -17.97 -4.17
CA GLY A 97 -4.84 -16.85 -4.24
C GLY A 97 -5.04 -16.19 -2.90
N VAL A 98 -4.40 -15.04 -2.68
CA VAL A 98 -4.65 -14.15 -1.53
C VAL A 98 -6.14 -14.28 -1.26
N GLY A 99 -6.53 -14.99 -0.19
CA GLY A 99 -7.94 -15.20 0.11
C GLY A 99 -8.62 -13.84 -0.02
N SER A 100 -9.80 -13.80 -0.63
CA SER A 100 -10.50 -12.53 -0.88
C SER A 100 -10.34 -11.62 0.32
N ILE A 101 -9.95 -10.36 0.11
CA ILE A 101 -9.65 -9.41 1.19
C ILE A 101 -10.77 -9.50 2.23
N GLN A 102 -10.45 -10.05 3.41
CA GLN A 102 -11.45 -10.33 4.42
C GLN A 102 -11.69 -9.11 5.30
N THR A 103 -10.65 -8.29 5.48
CA THR A 103 -10.70 -7.11 6.33
C THR A 103 -9.77 -6.05 5.79
N VAL A 104 -10.28 -4.82 5.72
CA VAL A 104 -9.51 -3.63 5.39
C VAL A 104 -9.54 -2.72 6.61
N TRP A 105 -8.36 -2.32 7.06
CA TRP A 105 -8.21 -1.23 8.02
C TRP A 105 -7.68 -0.03 7.26
N ILE A 106 -8.34 1.11 7.45
CA ILE A 106 -7.88 2.41 6.95
C ILE A 106 -7.59 3.25 8.18
N VAL A 107 -6.32 3.61 8.37
CA VAL A 107 -5.88 4.49 9.44
C VAL A 107 -5.46 5.80 8.80
N MET A 108 -6.07 6.90 9.24
CA MET A 108 -5.85 8.23 8.70
C MET A 108 -5.14 9.08 9.75
N MET A 109 -4.04 9.72 9.35
CA MET A 109 -3.28 10.63 10.20
C MET A 109 -3.66 12.07 9.84
N GLU A 110 -4.33 12.76 10.77
CA GLU A 110 -4.78 14.14 10.56
C GLU A 110 -3.57 15.08 10.36
N ASN A 111 -3.64 15.96 9.36
CA ASN A 111 -2.66 17.00 9.06
C ASN A 111 -1.19 16.54 9.06
N THR A 112 -0.92 15.32 8.58
CA THR A 112 0.41 14.70 8.65
C THR A 112 0.96 14.36 7.28
N ASP A 113 2.07 15.00 6.90
CA ASP A 113 2.77 14.72 5.64
C ASP A 113 3.57 13.43 5.62
N TRP A 114 3.75 12.88 4.42
CA TRP A 114 4.67 11.77 4.15
C TRP A 114 6.07 12.02 4.69
N SER A 115 6.61 13.24 4.52
CA SER A 115 7.96 13.59 4.97
C SER A 115 8.16 13.46 6.48
N THR A 116 7.09 13.37 7.26
CA THR A 116 7.14 13.18 8.71
C THR A 116 7.53 11.76 9.10
N PHE A 117 7.37 10.77 8.22
CA PHE A 117 7.57 9.37 8.60
C PHE A 117 9.01 8.87 8.43
N PRO A 118 9.64 8.94 7.24
CA PRO A 118 10.97 8.37 7.04
C PRO A 118 11.97 8.81 8.11
N ASP A 119 12.64 7.83 8.73
CA ASP A 119 13.66 8.00 9.77
C ASP A 119 13.20 8.74 11.06
N ASN A 120 11.89 8.91 11.27
CA ASN A 120 11.35 9.55 12.47
C ASN A 120 11.25 8.59 13.67
N SER A 121 11.95 8.91 14.76
CA SER A 121 11.92 8.16 16.01
C SER A 121 10.57 8.16 16.73
N ASP A 122 9.72 9.16 16.44
CA ASP A 122 8.40 9.31 17.06
C ASP A 122 7.32 8.45 16.38
N ALA A 123 7.63 7.87 15.20
CA ALA A 123 6.76 6.96 14.46
C ALA A 123 7.41 5.58 14.23
N PRO A 124 7.94 4.90 15.28
CA PRO A 124 8.77 3.72 15.12
C PRO A 124 8.01 2.54 14.52
N TYR A 125 6.71 2.42 14.81
CA TYR A 125 5.88 1.36 14.25
C TYR A 125 5.68 1.55 12.74
N ILE A 126 5.31 2.75 12.28
CA ILE A 126 5.13 3.04 10.84
C ILE A 126 6.43 2.82 10.08
N ASN A 127 7.56 3.29 10.62
CA ASN A 127 8.88 3.08 10.01
C ASN A 127 9.26 1.60 9.90
N SER A 128 8.83 0.76 10.86
CA SER A 128 9.03 -0.69 10.76
C SER A 128 8.25 -1.34 9.61
N LEU A 129 7.18 -0.70 9.13
CA LEU A 129 6.28 -1.23 8.11
C LEU A 129 6.70 -0.82 6.68
N LEU A 130 7.32 0.35 6.52
CA LEU A 130 7.76 0.87 5.21
C LEU A 130 8.56 -0.13 4.37
N PRO A 131 9.59 -0.82 4.89
CA PRO A 131 10.33 -1.82 4.09
C PRO A 131 9.58 -3.15 3.90
N ARG A 132 8.46 -3.37 4.59
CA ARG A 132 7.73 -4.65 4.63
C ARG A 132 6.51 -4.68 3.72
N PHE A 133 5.93 -3.52 3.43
CA PHE A 133 4.68 -3.39 2.71
C PHE A 133 4.79 -2.34 1.61
N ALA A 134 3.80 -2.30 0.72
CA ALA A 134 3.74 -1.27 -0.30
C ALA A 134 3.30 0.07 0.31
N HIS A 135 3.95 1.15 -0.11
CA HIS A 135 3.55 2.52 0.18
C HIS A 135 3.57 3.36 -1.11
N ALA A 136 2.82 4.45 -1.11
CA ALA A 136 2.79 5.40 -2.22
C ALA A 136 3.53 6.68 -1.82
N GLU A 137 4.62 7.01 -2.52
CA GLU A 137 5.40 8.23 -2.28
C GLU A 137 4.84 9.46 -3.01
N ASN A 138 3.87 9.23 -3.89
CA ASN A 138 3.21 10.26 -4.71
C ASN A 138 1.68 10.20 -4.56
N TYR A 139 1.20 9.95 -3.34
CA TYR A 139 -0.21 10.13 -3.00
C TYR A 139 -0.44 11.60 -2.64
N ARG A 140 -1.29 12.28 -3.41
CA ARG A 140 -1.49 13.74 -3.29
C ARG A 140 -2.91 14.05 -2.84
N SER A 141 -3.02 15.06 -1.98
CA SER A 141 -4.29 15.72 -1.66
C SER A 141 -4.51 16.87 -2.64
N PHE A 142 -5.73 17.05 -3.12
CA PHE A 142 -6.03 18.10 -4.09
C PHE A 142 -6.27 19.46 -3.45
N ASN A 143 -6.78 19.51 -2.21
CA ASN A 143 -7.17 20.74 -1.54
C ASN A 143 -6.90 20.67 -0.03
N HIS A 144 -6.95 21.85 0.60
CA HIS A 144 -6.95 22.02 2.04
C HIS A 144 -8.13 22.94 2.37
N PRO A 145 -8.96 22.63 3.38
CA PRO A 145 -8.66 21.80 4.57
C PRO A 145 -8.85 20.28 4.42
N SER A 146 -8.69 19.53 5.51
CA SER A 146 -8.73 18.06 5.54
C SER A 146 -10.11 17.45 5.21
N LEU A 147 -11.21 18.21 5.39
CA LEU A 147 -12.58 17.75 5.12
C LEU A 147 -12.77 17.17 3.70
N PRO A 148 -12.41 17.88 2.61
CA PRO A 148 -12.42 17.34 1.25
C PRO A 148 -11.71 15.99 1.09
N ASN A 149 -10.65 15.71 1.86
CA ASN A 149 -9.90 14.46 1.72
C ASN A 149 -10.67 13.26 2.25
N TYR A 150 -11.38 13.42 3.37
CA TYR A 150 -12.24 12.38 3.92
C TYR A 150 -13.41 12.06 2.98
N ILE A 151 -14.01 13.09 2.39
CA ILE A 151 -15.12 12.93 1.45
C ILE A 151 -14.64 12.29 0.14
N THR A 152 -13.53 12.75 -0.42
CA THR A 152 -12.96 12.17 -1.65
C THR A 152 -12.55 10.71 -1.44
N LEU A 153 -12.03 10.36 -0.27
CA LEU A 153 -11.70 8.96 0.07
C LEU A 153 -12.95 8.06 0.12
N GLU A 154 -14.05 8.57 0.66
CA GLU A 154 -15.29 7.81 0.85
C GLU A 154 -16.16 7.77 -0.42
N ALA A 155 -16.27 8.87 -1.15
CA ALA A 155 -17.13 9.02 -2.33
C ALA A 155 -16.40 8.80 -3.66
N GLY A 156 -15.07 8.94 -3.69
CA GLY A 156 -14.30 8.94 -4.93
C GLY A 156 -14.46 10.23 -5.77
N ASP A 157 -15.14 11.23 -5.22
CA ASP A 157 -15.48 12.51 -5.85
C ASP A 157 -15.38 13.62 -4.78
N ASP A 158 -15.07 14.86 -5.18
CA ASP A 158 -15.02 16.00 -4.27
C ASP A 158 -16.43 16.51 -3.89
N LEU A 159 -17.46 16.06 -4.60
CA LEU A 159 -18.87 16.43 -4.41
C LEU A 159 -19.10 17.95 -4.34
N GLY A 160 -18.27 18.71 -5.04
CA GLY A 160 -18.32 20.17 -5.09
C GLY A 160 -17.72 20.88 -3.88
N LEU A 161 -17.00 20.19 -3.00
CA LEU A 161 -16.36 20.78 -1.81
C LEU A 161 -15.04 21.49 -2.19
N ASN A 162 -15.17 22.69 -2.75
CA ASN A 162 -14.05 23.51 -3.22
C ASN A 162 -13.94 24.89 -2.55
N ASP A 163 -14.74 25.12 -1.50
CA ASP A 163 -14.90 26.43 -0.85
C ASP A 163 -13.93 26.68 0.32
N GLY A 164 -13.08 25.71 0.65
CA GLY A 164 -12.12 25.79 1.75
C GLY A 164 -12.73 25.56 3.14
N SER A 165 -13.92 24.96 3.22
CA SER A 165 -14.63 24.73 4.48
C SER A 165 -14.03 23.64 5.36
N TRP A 166 -13.85 23.97 6.64
CA TRP A 166 -13.19 23.12 7.65
C TRP A 166 -14.11 22.15 8.39
N LEU A 167 -15.42 22.40 8.35
CA LEU A 167 -16.40 21.67 9.14
C LEU A 167 -17.54 21.15 8.25
N PRO A 168 -18.08 19.95 8.58
CA PRO A 168 -19.33 19.51 8.01
C PRO A 168 -20.42 20.50 8.41
N GLY A 169 -21.17 20.99 7.44
CA GLY A 169 -22.25 21.97 7.64
C GLY A 169 -23.40 21.69 6.68
N SER A 170 -24.53 22.35 6.89
CA SER A 170 -25.71 22.19 6.01
C SER A 170 -25.42 22.52 4.55
N ALA A 171 -24.46 23.41 4.29
CA ALA A 171 -23.98 23.74 2.94
C ALA A 171 -23.23 22.58 2.26
N HIS A 172 -22.71 21.62 3.03
CA HIS A 172 -21.92 20.47 2.57
C HIS A 172 -22.67 19.15 2.74
N SER A 173 -23.96 19.21 3.08
CA SER A 173 -24.78 18.01 3.23
C SER A 173 -25.01 17.36 1.87
N GLN A 174 -24.47 16.17 1.68
CA GLN A 174 -24.62 15.39 0.46
C GLN A 174 -25.75 14.38 0.62
N SER A 175 -26.57 14.24 -0.42
CA SER A 175 -27.66 13.25 -0.48
C SER A 175 -27.34 12.05 -1.38
N THR A 176 -26.14 12.06 -2.00
CA THR A 176 -25.70 10.96 -2.84
C THR A 176 -25.56 9.68 -2.02
N THR A 177 -25.94 8.57 -2.64
CA THR A 177 -25.71 7.22 -2.13
C THR A 177 -24.61 6.51 -2.92
N ASP A 178 -23.97 7.21 -3.87
CA ASP A 178 -22.86 6.72 -4.68
C ASP A 178 -21.55 6.94 -3.91
N HIS A 179 -21.31 6.08 -2.91
CA HIS A 179 -20.10 6.12 -2.08
C HIS A 179 -19.84 4.76 -1.43
N LEU A 180 -18.60 4.55 -0.95
CA LEU A 180 -18.06 3.26 -0.52
C LEU A 180 -18.93 2.55 0.52
N THR A 181 -19.31 3.23 1.62
CA THR A 181 -20.09 2.62 2.69
C THR A 181 -21.49 2.19 2.26
N THR A 182 -22.11 2.87 1.30
CA THR A 182 -23.36 2.40 0.68
C THR A 182 -23.12 1.13 -0.13
N TYR A 183 -22.04 1.06 -0.91
CA TYR A 183 -21.69 -0.15 -1.65
C TYR A 183 -21.40 -1.34 -0.75
N LEU A 184 -20.68 -1.13 0.36
CA LEU A 184 -20.45 -2.16 1.37
C LEU A 184 -21.77 -2.65 1.99
N LYS A 185 -22.66 -1.73 2.38
CA LYS A 185 -23.98 -2.06 2.92
C LYS A 185 -24.82 -2.88 1.95
N ASN A 186 -24.89 -2.49 0.68
CA ASN A 186 -25.66 -3.19 -0.35
C ASN A 186 -25.12 -4.61 -0.62
N LYS A 187 -23.84 -4.86 -0.34
CA LYS A 187 -23.21 -6.19 -0.42
C LYS A 187 -23.24 -6.97 0.90
N GLY A 188 -23.83 -6.43 1.96
CA GLY A 188 -23.84 -7.05 3.28
C GLY A 188 -22.47 -7.13 3.95
N ILE A 189 -21.51 -6.28 3.54
CA ILE A 189 -20.19 -6.21 4.14
C ILE A 189 -20.24 -5.25 5.33
N SER A 190 -19.86 -5.75 6.51
CA SER A 190 -19.80 -4.95 7.73
C SER A 190 -18.68 -3.91 7.65
N TRP A 191 -18.96 -2.69 8.09
CA TRP A 191 -17.96 -1.65 8.25
C TRP A 191 -18.18 -0.90 9.57
N LYS A 192 -17.12 -0.24 10.06
CA LYS A 192 -17.17 0.60 11.24
C LYS A 192 -16.11 1.70 11.12
N ALA A 193 -16.46 2.90 11.57
CA ALA A 193 -15.53 4.00 11.72
C ALA A 193 -15.29 4.29 13.21
N TYR A 194 -14.07 4.71 13.51
CA TYR A 194 -13.70 5.25 14.82
C TYR A 194 -13.00 6.58 14.55
N SER A 195 -13.43 7.61 15.25
CA SER A 195 -12.89 8.95 15.10
C SER A 195 -12.68 9.53 16.48
N GLU A 196 -11.46 9.98 16.75
CA GLU A 196 -11.13 10.63 18.01
C GLU A 196 -11.49 12.11 17.91
N ASN A 197 -12.21 12.63 18.91
CA ASN A 197 -12.57 14.05 19.03
C ASN A 197 -13.32 14.66 17.82
N LEU A 198 -14.25 13.91 17.21
CA LEU A 198 -15.25 14.57 16.36
C LEU A 198 -16.07 15.54 17.24
N PRO A 199 -16.22 16.83 16.85
CA PRO A 199 -17.10 17.76 17.55
C PRO A 199 -18.56 17.33 17.49
#